data_AF-A0A504Y917-F1
#
_entry.id   AF-A0A504Y917-F1
#
_cell.length_a   1.000
_cell.length_b   1.000
_cell.length_c   1.000
_cell.angle_alpha   90.00
_cell.angle_beta   90.00
_cell.angle_gamma   90.00
#
_symmetry.space_group_name_H-M   'P 1'
#
loop_
_entity.id
_entity.type
_entity.pdbx_description
1 polymer ?
#
loop_
_entity_poly.entity_id
_entity_poly.type
_entity_poly.pdbx_seq_one_letter_code
_entity_poly.pdbx_strand_id
1 'polypeptide(L)'
;MLDVEVVPEMAIRHKNWEFLLGMPIQQMIEILRKQDSIIKSVDFWYNHKSPFTSNLAVVLPVDGLRFHFDPLLQRLRLIEIYDLSRVTLRYWAQYFNSPSVTPTLQEVLRIFGSTKPLLPVESDGSYRLSYRGITFFMTPTSFGSGSHDHTSSVAPIGSPNPSEQTLVVTRLFIYSGNNLSEAKITLDLPSACYLNNVFLERLEVLRHINATSALRFHLVSQG
;
A
#
# COMPACT_ATOMS: atom_id res chain seq x y z
N MET A 1 3.14 5.42 -16.63
CA MET A 1 3.39 5.90 -15.27
C MET A 1 2.16 6.63 -14.79
N LEU A 2 1.45 6.02 -13.86
CA LEU A 2 0.32 6.63 -13.19
C LEU A 2 0.75 7.80 -12.32
N ASP A 3 -0.12 8.82 -12.25
CA ASP A 3 -0.02 9.95 -11.33
C ASP A 3 -1.14 9.84 -10.30
N VAL A 4 -0.78 9.52 -9.06
CA VAL A 4 -1.73 9.18 -8.01
C VAL A 4 -1.45 9.87 -6.70
N GLU A 5 -2.52 10.17 -5.98
CA GLU A 5 -2.48 10.64 -4.62
C GLU A 5 -2.53 9.49 -3.64
N VAL A 6 -1.60 9.54 -2.69
CA VAL A 6 -1.59 8.66 -1.53
C VAL A 6 -2.46 9.28 -0.46
N VAL A 7 -3.42 8.52 0.06
CA VAL A 7 -4.23 8.94 1.20
C VAL A 7 -4.06 7.91 2.32
N PRO A 8 -3.22 8.20 3.33
CA PRO A 8 -2.98 7.32 4.47
C PRO A 8 -4.29 6.85 5.10
N GLU A 9 -4.31 5.61 5.57
CA GLU A 9 -5.49 4.92 6.13
C GLU A 9 -6.65 4.68 5.17
N MET A 10 -6.58 5.12 3.92
CA MET A 10 -7.75 5.13 3.07
C MET A 10 -7.51 4.58 1.67
N ALA A 11 -6.60 5.14 0.87
CA ALA A 11 -6.63 4.90 -0.57
C ALA A 11 -5.37 5.28 -1.34
N ILE A 12 -5.35 4.83 -2.60
CA ILE A 12 -4.69 5.53 -3.69
C ILE A 12 -5.77 6.13 -4.61
N ARG A 13 -5.61 7.41 -4.98
CA ARG A 13 -6.57 8.16 -5.81
C ARG A 13 -5.93 8.69 -7.09
N HIS A 14 -6.54 8.37 -8.21
CA HIS A 14 -6.31 9.02 -9.49
C HIS A 14 -7.46 10.00 -9.78
N LYS A 15 -7.29 10.87 -10.78
CA LYS A 15 -8.32 11.85 -11.19
C LYS A 15 -9.68 11.21 -11.53
N ASN A 16 -9.65 9.98 -12.06
CA ASN A 16 -10.84 9.30 -12.60
C ASN A 16 -11.29 8.07 -11.78
N TRP A 17 -10.48 7.62 -10.82
CA TRP A 17 -10.73 6.38 -10.08
C TRP A 17 -9.99 6.40 -8.75
N GLU A 18 -10.44 5.59 -7.80
CA GLU A 18 -9.73 5.37 -6.54
C GLU A 18 -9.77 3.89 -6.16
N PHE A 19 -8.75 3.44 -5.44
CA PHE A 19 -8.69 2.13 -4.82
C PHE A 19 -8.62 2.30 -3.32
N LEU A 20 -9.69 1.90 -2.64
CA LEU A 20 -9.93 2.13 -1.22
C LEU A 20 -9.56 0.88 -0.41
N LEU A 21 -8.92 1.04 0.74
CA LEU A 21 -8.82 -0.01 1.74
C LEU A 21 -10.23 -0.47 2.14
N GLY A 22 -10.46 -1.78 2.16
CA GLY A 22 -11.78 -2.38 2.30
C GLY A 22 -12.53 -2.56 0.98
N MET A 23 -12.01 -2.11 -0.16
CA MET A 23 -12.67 -2.34 -1.46
C MET A 23 -12.71 -3.85 -1.77
N PRO A 24 -13.86 -4.40 -2.19
CA PRO A 24 -13.94 -5.76 -2.70
C PRO A 24 -13.12 -5.91 -3.98
N ILE A 25 -12.41 -7.03 -4.15
CA ILE A 25 -11.60 -7.27 -5.36
C ILE A 25 -12.40 -7.14 -6.65
N GLN A 26 -13.67 -7.57 -6.64
CA GLN A 26 -14.58 -7.46 -7.77
C GLN A 26 -14.73 -6.01 -8.26
N GLN A 27 -14.89 -5.06 -7.35
CA GLN A 27 -15.02 -3.64 -7.71
C GLN A 27 -13.71 -3.08 -8.26
N MET A 28 -12.57 -3.50 -7.70
CA MET A 28 -11.27 -3.14 -8.27
C MET A 28 -11.15 -3.64 -9.71
N ILE A 29 -11.52 -4.89 -9.99
CA ILE A 29 -11.49 -5.47 -11.34
C ILE A 29 -12.40 -4.70 -12.30
N GLU A 30 -13.58 -4.28 -11.85
CA GLU A 30 -14.48 -3.45 -12.66
C GLU A 30 -13.89 -2.08 -13.00
N ILE A 31 -13.23 -1.43 -12.04
CA ILE A 31 -12.50 -0.18 -12.29
C ILE A 31 -11.37 -0.43 -13.29
N LEU A 32 -10.55 -1.47 -13.08
CA LEU A 32 -9.44 -1.81 -13.97
C LEU A 32 -9.92 -2.04 -15.41
N ARG A 33 -11.03 -2.76 -15.59
CA ARG A 33 -11.66 -2.97 -16.90
C ARG A 33 -12.11 -1.68 -17.57
N LYS A 34 -12.68 -0.75 -16.81
CA LYS A 34 -13.11 0.57 -17.33
C LYS A 34 -11.95 1.50 -17.65
N GLN A 35 -10.77 1.25 -17.08
CA GLN A 35 -9.58 2.08 -17.20
C GLN A 35 -8.47 1.40 -18.02
N ASP A 36 -8.83 0.43 -18.87
CA ASP A 36 -7.92 -0.37 -19.68
C ASP A 36 -7.06 0.45 -20.67
N SER A 37 -7.52 1.64 -21.05
CA SER A 37 -6.77 2.61 -21.86
C SER A 37 -5.59 3.24 -21.12
N ILE A 38 -5.67 3.35 -19.79
CA ILE A 38 -4.67 4.01 -18.93
C ILE A 38 -3.86 2.99 -18.15
N ILE A 39 -4.52 2.03 -17.50
CA ILE A 39 -3.90 1.00 -16.68
C ILE A 39 -3.56 -0.19 -17.58
N LYS A 40 -2.28 -0.46 -17.76
CA LYS A 40 -1.76 -1.51 -18.62
C LYS A 40 -1.07 -2.59 -17.81
N SER A 41 -1.13 -3.83 -18.30
CA SER A 41 -0.50 -5.01 -17.69
C SER A 41 -0.99 -5.22 -16.26
N VAL A 42 -2.01 -6.06 -16.08
CA VAL A 42 -2.56 -6.39 -14.77
C VAL A 42 -2.30 -7.86 -14.51
N ASP A 43 -1.54 -8.16 -13.46
CA ASP A 43 -1.33 -9.53 -13.00
C ASP A 43 -2.22 -9.81 -11.79
N PHE A 44 -2.64 -11.06 -11.66
CA PHE A 44 -3.33 -11.55 -10.48
C PHE A 44 -2.55 -12.71 -9.86
N TRP A 45 -2.06 -12.50 -8.64
CA TRP A 45 -1.26 -13.47 -7.91
C TRP A 45 -2.09 -14.12 -6.81
N TYR A 46 -2.04 -15.44 -6.77
CA TYR A 46 -2.70 -16.24 -5.74
C TYR A 46 -1.87 -17.50 -5.48
N ASN A 47 -2.04 -18.08 -4.29
CA ASN A 47 -1.37 -19.31 -3.94
C ASN A 47 -2.28 -20.51 -4.23
N HIS A 48 -1.99 -21.25 -5.30
CA HIS A 48 -2.79 -22.44 -5.68
C HIS A 48 -2.71 -23.59 -4.66
N LYS A 49 -1.64 -23.69 -3.86
CA LYS A 49 -1.47 -24.75 -2.86
C LYS A 49 -2.18 -24.44 -1.55
N SER A 50 -2.19 -23.16 -1.16
CA SER A 50 -2.79 -22.69 0.09
C SER A 50 -3.53 -21.36 -0.11
N PRO A 51 -4.69 -21.39 -0.79
CA PRO A 51 -5.39 -20.17 -1.24
C PRO A 51 -5.91 -19.28 -0.12
N PHE A 52 -6.17 -19.85 1.06
CA PHE A 52 -6.70 -19.11 2.21
C PHE A 52 -5.63 -18.64 3.20
N THR A 53 -4.37 -19.03 3.00
CA THR A 53 -3.26 -18.70 3.91
C THR A 53 -2.41 -17.56 3.38
N SER A 54 -2.36 -17.39 2.06
CA SER A 54 -1.63 -16.31 1.40
C SER A 54 -2.59 -15.26 0.88
N ASN A 55 -2.26 -13.98 1.04
CA ASN A 55 -3.03 -12.90 0.44
C ASN A 55 -3.14 -13.08 -1.07
N LEU A 56 -4.28 -12.67 -1.63
CA LEU A 56 -4.42 -12.48 -3.07
C LEU A 56 -3.78 -11.13 -3.41
N ALA A 57 -3.21 -10.98 -4.60
CA ALA A 57 -2.66 -9.70 -5.01
C ALA A 57 -3.03 -9.36 -6.45
N VAL A 58 -3.48 -8.13 -6.66
CA VAL A 58 -3.53 -7.51 -7.99
C VAL A 58 -2.27 -6.68 -8.14
N VAL A 59 -1.52 -6.88 -9.23
CA VAL A 59 -0.24 -6.20 -9.47
C VAL A 59 -0.32 -5.41 -10.75
N LEU A 60 0.14 -4.15 -10.70
CA LEU A 60 0.31 -3.28 -11.86
C LEU A 60 1.82 -3.12 -12.11
N PRO A 61 2.48 -4.09 -12.78
CA PRO A 61 3.92 -4.09 -13.00
C PRO A 61 4.48 -2.86 -13.70
N VAL A 62 3.72 -2.26 -14.60
CA VAL A 62 4.14 -1.06 -15.33
C VAL A 62 4.19 0.18 -14.43
N ASP A 63 3.42 0.17 -13.34
CA ASP A 63 3.30 1.30 -12.42
C ASP A 63 3.87 1.01 -11.01
N GLY A 64 4.51 -0.15 -10.80
CA GLY A 64 5.16 -0.46 -9.53
C GLY A 64 4.22 -0.61 -8.33
N LEU A 65 2.94 -0.94 -8.58
CA LEU A 65 1.88 -1.03 -7.57
C LEU A 65 1.44 -2.47 -7.33
N ARG A 66 1.20 -2.82 -6.07
CA ARG A 66 0.63 -4.11 -5.65
C ARG A 66 -0.46 -3.88 -4.62
N PHE A 67 -1.61 -4.50 -4.83
CA PHE A 67 -2.80 -4.39 -4.01
C PHE A 67 -3.06 -5.75 -3.36
N HIS A 68 -2.88 -5.83 -2.04
CA HIS A 68 -3.01 -7.07 -1.29
C HIS A 68 -4.41 -7.19 -0.71
N PHE A 69 -5.09 -8.26 -1.08
CA PHE A 69 -6.42 -8.60 -0.61
C PHE A 69 -6.35 -9.70 0.43
N ASP A 70 -7.17 -9.56 1.47
CA ASP A 70 -7.41 -10.64 2.41
C ASP A 70 -7.99 -11.85 1.66
N PRO A 71 -7.47 -13.08 1.86
CA PRO A 71 -7.88 -14.22 1.07
C PRO A 71 -9.28 -14.75 1.39
N LEU A 72 -9.83 -14.44 2.58
CA LEU A 72 -11.16 -14.88 3.00
C LEU A 72 -12.22 -13.84 2.65
N LEU A 73 -12.00 -12.60 3.07
CA LEU A 73 -12.93 -11.50 2.88
C LEU A 73 -12.85 -10.91 1.45
N GLN A 74 -11.75 -11.15 0.75
CA GLN A 74 -11.45 -10.58 -0.57
C GLN A 74 -11.58 -9.05 -0.57
N ARG A 75 -11.11 -8.44 0.51
CA ARG A 75 -11.11 -6.98 0.76
C ARG A 75 -9.69 -6.47 0.66
N LEU A 76 -9.50 -5.32 0.01
CA LEU A 76 -8.20 -4.67 -0.09
C LEU A 76 -7.69 -4.32 1.31
N ARG A 77 -6.61 -4.96 1.74
CA ARG A 77 -6.05 -4.81 3.09
C ARG A 77 -4.88 -3.84 3.12
N LEU A 78 -4.06 -3.87 2.08
CA LEU A 78 -2.77 -3.20 2.05
C LEU A 78 -2.44 -2.81 0.61
N ILE A 79 -2.00 -1.57 0.42
CA ILE A 79 -1.51 -1.09 -0.87
C ILE A 79 0.00 -0.91 -0.74
N GLU A 80 0.74 -1.51 -1.66
CA GLU A 80 2.20 -1.49 -1.72
C GLU A 80 2.64 -0.79 -3.00
N ILE A 81 3.52 0.20 -2.85
CA ILE A 81 4.32 0.75 -3.95
C ILE A 81 5.68 0.10 -3.79
N TYR A 82 6.01 -0.83 -4.68
CA TYR A 82 7.25 -1.61 -4.61
C TYR A 82 8.33 -1.10 -5.58
N ASP A 83 7.97 -0.20 -6.51
CA ASP A 83 8.92 0.47 -7.39
C ASP A 83 8.48 1.92 -7.62
N LEU A 84 9.08 2.85 -6.86
CA LEU A 84 8.76 4.28 -6.94
C LEU A 84 9.23 4.92 -8.26
N SER A 85 10.14 4.29 -9.02
CA SER A 85 10.58 4.83 -10.32
C SER A 85 9.49 4.76 -11.40
N ARG A 86 8.41 4.01 -11.16
CA ARG A 86 7.34 3.71 -12.11
C ARG A 86 6.03 4.42 -11.82
N VAL A 87 5.96 5.26 -10.79
CA VAL A 87 4.74 5.96 -10.36
C VAL A 87 5.04 7.39 -9.91
N THR A 88 4.18 8.34 -10.24
CA THR A 88 4.20 9.67 -9.63
C THR A 88 3.27 9.67 -8.42
N LEU A 89 3.77 10.13 -7.26
CA LEU A 89 3.04 10.15 -6.00
C LEU A 89 2.94 11.56 -5.43
N ARG A 90 1.71 11.92 -5.03
CA ARG A 90 1.42 13.15 -4.29
C ARG A 90 0.69 12.88 -2.97
N TYR A 91 0.85 13.78 -2.02
CA TYR A 91 0.09 13.83 -0.77
C TYR A 91 -0.40 15.26 -0.56
N TRP A 92 -1.71 15.47 -0.43
CA TRP A 92 -2.31 16.82 -0.29
C TRP A 92 -1.83 17.79 -1.39
N ALA A 93 -1.91 17.33 -2.64
CA ALA A 93 -1.44 18.04 -3.84
C ALA A 93 0.07 18.33 -3.94
N GLN A 94 0.89 17.94 -2.96
CA GLN A 94 2.35 18.06 -3.05
C GLN A 94 2.97 16.75 -3.55
N TYR A 95 3.76 16.84 -4.62
CA TYR A 95 4.54 15.70 -5.11
C TYR A 95 5.69 15.42 -4.16
N PHE A 96 5.84 14.16 -3.75
CA PHE A 96 7.01 13.67 -3.03
C PHE A 96 7.80 12.66 -3.84
N ASN A 97 7.24 12.17 -4.95
CA ASN A 97 7.89 11.27 -5.89
C ASN A 97 7.39 11.58 -7.31
N SER A 98 8.29 11.96 -8.20
CA SER A 98 7.98 12.20 -9.62
C SER A 98 9.29 12.16 -10.43
N PRO A 99 9.26 12.25 -11.78
CA PRO A 99 10.49 12.35 -12.57
C PRO A 99 11.39 13.54 -12.19
N SER A 100 10.81 14.56 -11.55
CA SER A 100 11.51 15.78 -11.13
C SER A 100 11.71 15.86 -9.61
N VAL A 101 11.16 14.92 -8.83
CA VAL A 101 11.21 14.94 -7.35
C VAL A 101 11.62 13.57 -6.85
N THR A 102 12.82 13.48 -6.30
CA THR A 102 13.33 12.25 -5.66
C THR A 102 12.74 12.13 -4.24
N PRO A 103 12.20 10.95 -3.85
CA PRO A 103 11.57 10.75 -2.55
C PRO A 103 12.63 10.53 -1.46
N THR A 104 13.34 11.60 -1.09
CA THR A 104 14.35 11.56 -0.02
C THR A 104 13.70 11.57 1.37
N LEU A 105 14.46 11.18 2.40
CA LEU A 105 14.01 11.34 3.80
C LEU A 105 13.62 12.80 4.10
N GLN A 106 14.42 13.77 3.65
CA GLN A 106 14.11 15.19 3.87
C GLN A 106 12.77 15.57 3.24
N GLU A 107 12.49 15.09 2.03
CA GLU A 107 11.25 15.36 1.33
C GLU A 107 10.04 14.72 2.04
N VAL A 108 10.19 13.49 2.53
CA VAL A 108 9.15 12.83 3.34
C VAL A 108 8.92 13.59 4.64
N LEU A 109 9.96 13.99 5.37
CA LEU A 109 9.82 14.74 6.62
C LEU A 109 9.20 16.13 6.39
N ARG A 110 9.50 16.78 5.26
CA ARG A 110 8.90 18.06 4.86
C ARG A 110 7.38 17.95 4.65
N ILE A 111 6.93 16.85 4.04
CA ILE A 111 5.52 16.67 3.65
C ILE A 111 4.68 16.01 4.76
N PHE A 112 5.23 14.99 5.44
CA PHE A 112 4.52 14.18 6.45
C PHE A 112 4.87 14.59 7.90
N GLY A 113 5.88 15.42 8.10
CA GLY A 113 6.32 15.95 9.39
C GLY A 113 7.41 15.11 10.07
N SER A 114 8.22 15.74 10.93
CA SER A 114 9.41 15.13 11.53
C SER A 114 9.18 14.43 12.88
N THR A 115 7.95 14.00 13.15
CA THR A 115 7.54 13.57 14.51
C THR A 115 7.82 12.10 14.82
N LYS A 116 8.39 11.34 13.88
CA LYS A 116 8.53 9.89 13.97
C LYS A 116 10.00 9.46 13.90
N PRO A 117 10.42 8.50 14.73
CA PRO A 117 11.78 7.99 14.68
C PRO A 117 11.99 7.20 13.39
N LEU A 118 13.15 7.38 12.79
CA LEU A 118 13.66 6.51 11.74
C LEU A 118 14.27 5.28 12.42
N LEU A 119 13.73 4.09 12.13
CA LEU A 119 14.14 2.84 12.76
C LEU A 119 14.88 1.95 11.76
N PRO A 120 16.02 1.33 12.12
CA PRO A 120 16.67 0.37 11.24
C PRO A 120 15.82 -0.90 11.07
N VAL A 121 15.93 -1.52 9.90
CA VAL A 121 15.36 -2.83 9.59
C VAL A 121 16.50 -3.84 9.59
N GLU A 122 16.48 -4.77 10.53
CA GLU A 122 17.63 -5.65 10.84
C GLU A 122 18.03 -6.61 9.69
N SER A 123 17.17 -6.78 8.68
CA SER A 123 17.36 -7.78 7.63
C SER A 123 18.15 -7.32 6.41
N ASP A 124 18.15 -6.04 6.08
CA ASP A 124 18.64 -5.55 4.78
C ASP A 124 19.34 -4.19 4.81
N GLY A 125 19.61 -3.65 6.01
CA GLY A 125 20.23 -2.34 6.17
C GLY A 125 19.33 -1.18 5.70
N SER A 126 18.05 -1.45 5.44
CA SER A 126 17.07 -0.40 5.17
C SER A 126 16.62 0.26 6.47
N TYR A 127 15.99 1.42 6.32
CA TYR A 127 15.37 2.15 7.40
C TYR A 127 13.87 2.25 7.17
N ARG A 128 13.11 2.24 8.26
CA ARG A 128 11.67 2.33 8.27
C ARG A 128 11.22 3.59 9.00
N LEU A 129 10.37 4.36 8.35
CA LEU A 129 9.67 5.52 8.92
C LEU A 129 8.17 5.26 8.85
N SER A 130 7.48 5.23 10.00
CA SER A 130 6.06 4.89 10.08
C SER A 130 5.22 6.04 10.64
N TYR A 131 4.22 6.44 9.88
CA TYR A 131 3.12 7.27 10.31
C TYR A 131 1.86 6.43 10.38
N ARG A 132 0.81 6.98 10.99
CA ARG A 132 -0.49 6.32 10.97
C ARG A 132 -0.96 6.17 9.51
N GLY A 133 -1.25 4.93 9.13
CA GLY A 133 -1.74 4.54 7.83
C GLY A 133 -0.74 4.51 6.68
N ILE A 134 0.54 4.79 6.95
CA ILE A 134 1.57 4.83 5.91
C ILE A 134 2.97 4.53 6.46
N THR A 135 3.71 3.64 5.80
CA THR A 135 5.09 3.30 6.15
C THR A 135 5.99 3.40 4.94
N PHE A 136 7.12 4.08 5.12
CA PHE A 136 8.19 4.21 4.14
C PHE A 136 9.36 3.30 4.53
N PHE A 137 9.88 2.58 3.55
CA PHE A 137 11.16 1.88 3.60
C PHE A 137 12.16 2.64 2.73
N MET A 138 13.32 2.93 3.30
CA MET A 138 14.33 3.77 2.71
C MET A 138 15.68 3.07 2.73
N THR A 139 16.48 3.25 1.69
CA THR A 139 17.84 2.74 1.64
C THR A 139 18.83 3.89 1.45
N PRO A 140 20.06 3.78 1.96
CA PRO A 140 21.12 4.71 1.64
C PRO A 140 21.37 4.75 0.13
N THR A 141 21.42 5.95 -0.44
CA THR A 141 21.96 6.11 -1.79
C THR A 141 23.47 5.97 -1.69
N SER A 142 24.03 4.98 -2.39
CA SER A 142 25.47 4.95 -2.65
C SER A 142 25.81 6.13 -3.57
N PHE A 143 26.12 7.29 -3.00
CA PHE A 143 26.86 8.29 -3.76
C PHE A 143 28.20 7.65 -4.11
N GLY A 144 28.47 7.55 -5.41
CA GLY A 144 29.69 6.97 -5.91
C GLY A 144 30.88 7.60 -5.19
N SER A 145 31.69 6.76 -4.55
CA SER A 145 33.11 7.01 -4.45
C SER A 145 33.62 7.16 -5.89
N GLY A 146 33.67 8.40 -6.36
CA GLY A 146 34.37 8.76 -7.57
C GLY A 146 35.79 8.22 -7.48
N SER A 147 36.26 7.68 -8.60
CA SER A 147 37.62 7.21 -8.84
C SER A 147 38.67 8.08 -8.12
N HIS A 148 39.40 7.49 -7.18
CA HIS A 148 40.77 7.90 -6.93
C HIS A 148 41.61 6.66 -6.62
N ASP A 149 42.67 6.56 -7.43
CA ASP A 149 43.86 5.74 -7.37
C ASP A 149 44.07 4.77 -6.21
N HIS A 150 44.65 3.63 -6.59
CA HIS A 150 45.42 2.72 -5.77
C HIS A 150 46.31 3.46 -4.75
N THR A 151 45.83 3.69 -3.53
CA THR A 151 46.66 3.57 -2.32
C THR A 151 45.77 3.20 -1.13
N SER A 152 46.13 2.06 -0.54
CA SER A 152 45.72 1.55 0.77
C SER A 152 45.25 2.62 1.76
N SER A 153 43.95 2.63 2.06
CA SER A 153 43.40 3.33 3.22
C SER A 153 42.31 2.46 3.83
N VAL A 154 42.54 2.06 5.08
CA VAL A 154 41.65 1.24 5.90
C VAL A 154 40.25 1.87 5.94
N ALA A 155 39.23 1.12 5.53
CA ALA A 155 37.84 1.52 5.73
C ALA A 155 37.58 1.62 7.24
N PRO A 156 36.98 2.73 7.76
CA PRO A 156 36.67 2.81 9.17
C PRO A 156 35.64 1.72 9.52
N ILE A 157 35.96 0.90 10.53
CA ILE A 157 34.99 0.05 11.22
C ILE A 157 34.12 0.99 12.04
N GLY A 158 33.01 1.40 11.45
CA GLY A 158 32.00 2.21 12.09
C GLY A 158 30.85 2.36 11.13
N SER A 159 29.67 1.83 11.49
CA SER A 159 28.44 2.09 10.76
C SER A 159 28.32 3.62 10.58
N PRO A 160 28.27 4.15 9.35
CA PRO A 160 28.14 5.58 9.16
C PRO A 160 26.87 6.06 9.85
N ASN A 161 26.96 7.14 10.62
CA ASN A 161 25.80 7.77 11.21
C ASN A 161 24.80 8.08 10.07
N PRO A 162 23.50 7.73 10.19
CA PRO A 162 22.51 7.97 9.15
C PRO A 162 22.31 9.46 8.82
N SER A 163 22.90 10.36 9.59
CA SER A 163 22.91 11.81 9.34
C SER A 163 23.77 12.23 8.13
N GLU A 164 24.74 11.43 7.69
CA GLU A 164 25.61 11.76 6.55
C GLU A 164 25.18 11.10 5.23
N GLN A 165 24.32 10.08 5.30
CA GLN A 165 23.83 9.37 4.12
C GLN A 165 22.47 9.90 3.69
N THR A 166 22.32 10.19 2.40
CA THR A 166 21.00 10.48 1.85
C THR A 166 20.20 9.18 1.75
N LEU A 167 19.04 9.17 2.40
CA LEU A 167 18.11 8.04 2.34
C LEU A 167 17.02 8.34 1.30
N VAL A 168 16.74 7.37 0.45
CA VAL A 168 15.68 7.45 -0.56
C VAL A 168 14.67 6.33 -0.35
N VAL A 169 13.39 6.66 -0.49
CA VAL A 169 12.29 5.69 -0.39
C VAL A 169 12.37 4.70 -1.55
N THR A 170 12.43 3.42 -1.24
CA THR A 170 12.42 2.33 -2.22
C THR A 170 11.12 1.53 -2.19
N ARG A 171 10.41 1.59 -1.06
CA ARG A 171 9.11 0.94 -0.91
C ARG A 171 8.22 1.70 0.05
N LEU A 172 6.92 1.68 -0.21
CA LEU A 172 5.90 2.37 0.58
C LEU A 172 4.68 1.46 0.75
N PHE A 173 4.07 1.50 1.93
CA PHE A 173 2.82 0.79 2.23
C PHE A 173 1.76 1.74 2.77
N ILE A 174 0.51 1.54 2.34
CA ILE A 174 -0.70 2.23 2.83
C ILE A 174 -1.65 1.19 3.40
N TYR A 175 -2.12 1.39 4.62
CA TYR A 175 -2.95 0.45 5.38
C TYR A 175 -3.79 1.17 6.44
N SER A 176 -4.72 0.48 7.07
CA SER A 176 -5.46 0.97 8.26
C SER A 176 -4.70 0.55 9.52
N GLY A 177 -4.31 1.49 10.39
CA GLY A 177 -3.54 1.21 11.62
C GLY A 177 -2.35 2.14 11.86
N ASN A 178 -1.66 1.98 13.00
CA ASN A 178 -0.57 2.87 13.40
C ASN A 178 0.78 2.56 12.75
N ASN A 179 1.00 1.29 12.42
CA ASN A 179 2.22 0.77 11.80
C ASN A 179 1.88 -0.49 10.98
N LEU A 180 2.81 -0.92 10.12
CA LEU A 180 2.57 -2.05 9.21
C LEU A 180 2.26 -3.38 9.93
N SER A 181 2.85 -3.62 11.10
CA SER A 181 2.56 -4.81 11.93
C SER A 181 1.15 -4.79 12.53
N GLU A 182 0.61 -3.60 12.78
CA GLU A 182 -0.76 -3.37 13.27
C GLU A 182 -1.77 -3.16 12.12
N ALA A 183 -1.41 -3.44 10.87
CA ALA A 183 -2.28 -3.25 9.72
C ALA A 183 -3.55 -4.10 9.82
N LYS A 184 -4.69 -3.42 10.00
CA LYS A 184 -6.03 -4.00 10.13
C LYS A 184 -6.72 -4.14 8.78
N ILE A 185 -7.57 -5.14 8.66
CA ILE A 185 -8.50 -5.27 7.54
C ILE A 185 -9.74 -4.45 7.86
N THR A 186 -10.17 -3.62 6.92
CA THR A 186 -11.46 -2.94 7.01
C THR A 186 -12.58 -3.95 6.79
N LEU A 187 -13.35 -4.23 7.84
CA LEU A 187 -14.48 -5.17 7.79
C LEU A 187 -15.69 -4.53 7.11
N ASP A 188 -15.92 -3.25 7.40
CA ASP A 188 -17.00 -2.49 6.81
C ASP A 188 -16.69 -2.16 5.35
N LEU A 189 -17.70 -2.29 4.49
CA LEU A 189 -17.59 -1.87 3.11
C LEU A 189 -17.42 -0.34 3.08
N PRO A 190 -16.41 0.22 2.39
CA PRO A 190 -16.29 1.67 2.26
C PRO A 190 -17.55 2.27 1.63
N SER A 191 -17.98 3.46 2.09
CA SER A 191 -19.22 4.10 1.63
C SER A 191 -19.29 4.26 0.10
N ALA A 192 -18.19 4.63 -0.53
CA ALA A 192 -18.09 4.75 -1.99
C ALA A 192 -18.25 3.40 -2.73
N CYS A 193 -18.03 2.27 -2.05
CA CYS A 193 -18.20 0.94 -2.62
C CYS A 193 -19.65 0.46 -2.59
N TYR A 194 -20.60 1.19 -1.98
CA TYR A 194 -22.00 0.78 -2.01
C TYR A 194 -22.62 0.95 -3.41
N LEU A 195 -22.23 1.99 -4.15
CA LEU A 195 -22.71 2.27 -5.52
C LEU A 195 -24.25 2.23 -5.62
N ASN A 196 -24.94 2.78 -4.61
CA ASN A 196 -26.41 2.74 -4.46
C ASN A 196 -27.02 1.33 -4.38
N ASN A 197 -26.23 0.32 -4.02
CA ASN A 197 -26.69 -1.04 -3.80
C ASN A 197 -26.91 -1.33 -2.31
N VAL A 198 -27.66 -2.40 -2.06
CA VAL A 198 -27.87 -2.99 -0.74
C VAL A 198 -27.03 -4.26 -0.66
N PHE A 199 -26.26 -4.42 0.42
CA PHE A 199 -25.42 -5.59 0.66
C PHE A 199 -25.96 -6.39 1.83
N LEU A 200 -25.73 -7.71 1.78
CA LEU A 200 -25.96 -8.59 2.92
C LEU A 200 -24.79 -8.46 3.88
N GLU A 201 -25.05 -7.94 5.08
CA GLU A 201 -24.07 -7.87 6.17
C GLU A 201 -24.00 -9.22 6.91
N ARG A 202 -25.17 -9.78 7.25
CA ARG A 202 -25.26 -11.02 8.02
C ARG A 202 -26.53 -11.81 7.69
N LEU A 203 -26.39 -13.13 7.56
CA LEU A 203 -27.51 -14.07 7.43
C LEU A 203 -27.63 -14.90 8.69
N GLU A 204 -28.76 -14.81 9.38
CA GLU A 204 -29.09 -15.72 10.49
C GLU A 204 -30.04 -16.80 9.98
N VAL A 205 -29.67 -18.07 10.21
CA VAL A 205 -30.53 -19.21 9.93
C VAL A 205 -31.27 -19.55 11.22
N LEU A 206 -32.55 -19.21 11.29
CA LEU A 206 -33.40 -19.51 12.44
C LEU A 206 -33.87 -20.97 12.31
N ARG A 207 -33.53 -21.79 13.30
CA ARG A 207 -33.85 -23.22 13.34
C ARG A 207 -34.82 -23.52 14.47
N HIS A 208 -35.76 -24.42 14.22
CA HIS A 208 -36.65 -24.98 15.22
C HIS A 208 -36.77 -26.49 14.99
N ILE A 209 -36.55 -27.29 16.03
CA ILE A 209 -36.66 -28.77 16.07
C ILE A 209 -36.31 -29.42 14.72
N ASN A 210 -35.02 -29.60 14.45
CA ASN A 210 -34.46 -30.25 13.26
C ASN A 210 -34.84 -29.66 11.88
N ALA A 211 -35.52 -28.50 11.84
CA ALA A 211 -35.88 -27.80 10.61
C ALA A 211 -35.40 -26.34 10.62
N THR A 212 -35.15 -25.79 9.42
CA THR A 212 -34.98 -24.35 9.23
C THR A 212 -36.37 -23.70 9.24
N SER A 213 -36.63 -22.80 10.18
CA SER A 213 -37.92 -22.10 10.30
C SER A 213 -37.93 -20.79 9.52
N ALA A 214 -36.81 -20.06 9.48
CA ALA A 214 -36.70 -18.80 8.77
C ALA A 214 -35.24 -18.42 8.47
N LEU A 215 -35.09 -17.48 7.53
CA LEU A 215 -33.84 -16.79 7.25
C LEU A 215 -34.03 -15.31 7.59
N ARG A 216 -33.15 -14.75 8.43
CA ARG A 216 -33.12 -13.32 8.73
C ARG A 216 -31.90 -12.70 8.06
N PHE A 217 -32.15 -11.74 7.19
CA PHE A 217 -31.13 -11.01 6.45
C PHE A 217 -30.92 -9.66 7.12
N HIS A 218 -29.69 -9.39 7.57
CA HIS A 218 -29.24 -8.07 7.98
C HIS A 218 -28.64 -7.41 6.76
N LEU A 219 -29.33 -6.41 6.25
CA LEU A 219 -28.94 -5.68 5.05
C LEU A 219 -28.32 -4.36 5.46
N VAL A 220 -27.31 -3.95 4.71
CA VAL A 220 -26.63 -2.66 4.88
C VAL A 220 -26.66 -1.92 3.54
N SER A 221 -26.94 -0.62 3.61
CA SER A 221 -26.90 0.29 2.47
C SER A 221 -26.19 1.58 2.87
N GLN A 222 -25.83 2.39 1.89
CA GLN A 222 -25.42 3.77 2.17
C GLN A 222 -26.60 4.54 2.78
N GLY A 223 -26.38 5.17 3.94
CA GLY A 223 -27.29 6.12 4.56
C GLY A 223 -26.86 7.55 4.26
#